data_AF-A0A533ZJ01-F1
#
_entry.id   AF-A0A533ZJ01-F1
#
_cell.length_a   1.000
_cell.length_b   1.000
_cell.length_c   1.000
_cell.angle_alpha   90.00
_cell.angle_beta   90.00
_cell.angle_gamma   90.00
#
_symmetry.space_group_name_H-M   'P 1'
#
loop_
_entity.id
_entity.type
_entity.pdbx_description
1 polymer ?
#
loop_
_entity_poly.entity_id
_entity_poly.type
_entity_poly.pdbx_seq_one_letter_code
_entity_poly.pdbx_strand_id
1 'polypeptide(L)'
;MNCHRCGGLMLAEQFDDPHDYTNETEFVGWRCVNCGSIVDPVITGRQRRQSNLSLDNHPTDKEEVAMVRTVLLALSACVFLLSAQPLSAAPQPDPGFAPLKFLVGKWRGTDPEGQPITAFYRFTSGATSLTETLSPKKSPAMTTIYHLDGAYLMLTHYCSLNNQPRMRVNEYKEGDKELAFDFLDATNLKNPSDPHMHKVVFTFHDNDHYTQTWMFSKDGTETPKVFKFERVK
;
A
#
# COMPACT_ATOMS: atom_id res chain seq x y z
N MET A 1 16.91 -23.93 5.58
CA MET A 1 16.36 -23.23 4.39
C MET A 1 16.63 -21.74 4.58
N ASN A 2 17.01 -21.02 3.53
CA ASN A 2 17.15 -19.55 3.60
C ASN A 2 15.90 -18.90 3.02
N CYS A 3 15.51 -17.76 3.57
CA CYS A 3 14.35 -17.02 3.12
C CYS A 3 14.57 -16.49 1.70
N HIS A 4 13.65 -16.78 0.77
CA HIS A 4 13.74 -16.24 -0.59
C HIS A 4 13.65 -14.70 -0.64
N ARG A 5 13.11 -14.06 0.41
CA ARG A 5 12.86 -12.61 0.46
C ARG A 5 14.07 -11.83 0.96
N CYS A 6 14.81 -12.36 1.91
CA CYS A 6 15.92 -11.62 2.55
C CYS A 6 17.18 -12.46 2.80
N GLY A 7 17.22 -13.73 2.38
CA GLY A 7 18.32 -14.64 2.66
C GLY A 7 18.44 -15.10 4.11
N GLY A 8 17.61 -14.57 5.03
CA GLY A 8 17.65 -14.87 6.45
C GLY A 8 17.28 -16.32 6.80
N LEU A 9 17.59 -16.72 8.03
CA LEU A 9 17.31 -18.08 8.51
C LEU A 9 15.79 -18.35 8.56
N MET A 10 15.40 -19.55 8.16
CA MET A 10 14.03 -20.05 8.31
C MET A 10 13.98 -21.07 9.45
N LEU A 11 13.01 -20.91 10.35
CA LEU A 11 12.68 -21.88 11.39
C LEU A 11 11.42 -22.65 11.00
N ALA A 12 11.40 -23.95 11.26
CA ALA A 12 10.19 -24.73 11.15
C ALA A 12 9.30 -24.40 12.35
N GLU A 13 8.07 -23.98 12.08
CA GLU A 13 7.05 -23.68 13.07
C GLU A 13 5.80 -24.50 12.73
N GLN A 14 5.08 -24.92 13.77
CA GLN A 14 3.76 -25.52 13.65
C GLN A 14 2.73 -24.40 13.63
N PHE A 15 1.87 -24.40 12.62
CA PHE A 15 0.83 -23.42 12.43
C PHE A 15 -0.51 -24.09 12.62
N ASP A 16 -1.35 -23.48 13.44
CA ASP A 16 -2.74 -23.87 13.59
C ASP A 16 -3.54 -23.30 12.42
N ASP A 17 -4.33 -24.14 11.77
CA ASP A 17 -5.32 -23.75 10.76
C ASP A 17 -6.72 -23.93 11.35
N PRO A 18 -7.18 -23.02 12.23
CA PRO A 18 -8.46 -23.15 12.95
C PRO A 18 -9.68 -23.10 12.02
N HIS A 19 -9.48 -22.80 10.74
CA HIS A 19 -10.52 -22.70 9.73
C HIS A 19 -10.45 -23.85 8.70
N ASP A 20 -9.55 -24.81 8.88
CA ASP A 20 -9.41 -26.03 8.09
C ASP A 20 -9.29 -25.78 6.56
N TYR A 21 -8.55 -24.74 6.17
CA TYR A 21 -8.31 -24.42 4.76
C TYR A 21 -7.41 -25.44 4.06
N THR A 22 -6.64 -26.20 4.83
CA THR A 22 -5.67 -27.19 4.35
C THR A 22 -6.12 -28.65 4.52
N ASN A 23 -7.33 -28.90 5.04
CA ASN A 23 -7.82 -30.21 5.50
C ASN A 23 -6.95 -30.84 6.60
N GLU A 24 -6.07 -30.05 7.22
CA GLU A 24 -5.23 -30.40 8.35
C GLU A 24 -5.37 -29.27 9.38
N THR A 25 -5.72 -29.60 10.63
CA THR A 25 -5.89 -28.59 11.70
C THR A 25 -4.58 -27.93 12.13
N GLU A 26 -3.46 -28.57 11.78
CA GLU A 26 -2.11 -28.14 12.10
C GLU A 26 -1.21 -28.50 10.92
N PHE A 27 -0.37 -27.57 10.47
CA PHE A 27 0.61 -27.84 9.43
C PHE A 27 1.99 -27.31 9.81
N VAL A 28 3.04 -27.93 9.27
CA VAL A 28 4.42 -27.45 9.49
C VAL A 28 4.81 -26.52 8.34
N GLY A 29 5.09 -25.27 8.69
CA GLY A 29 5.60 -24.25 7.78
C GLY A 29 6.98 -23.75 8.21
N TRP A 30 7.64 -23.02 7.32
CA TRP A 30 8.92 -22.37 7.62
C TRP A 30 8.71 -20.86 7.73
N ARG A 31 9.09 -20.24 8.85
CA ARG A 31 9.03 -18.79 9.03
C ARG A 31 10.42 -18.18 9.09
N CYS A 32 10.61 -17.07 8.37
CA CYS A 32 11.84 -16.31 8.45
C CYS A 32 11.90 -15.51 9.76
N VAL A 33 12.97 -15.69 10.52
CA VAL A 33 13.20 -14.95 11.77
C VAL A 33 13.48 -13.46 11.54
N ASN A 34 13.97 -13.09 10.35
CA ASN A 34 14.32 -11.69 10.04
C ASN A 34 13.16 -10.90 9.44
N CYS A 35 12.40 -11.48 8.51
CA CYS A 35 11.39 -10.72 7.74
C CYS A 35 9.97 -11.28 7.87
N GLY A 36 9.77 -12.36 8.63
CA GLY A 36 8.46 -12.96 8.86
C GLY A 36 7.84 -13.69 7.66
N SER A 37 8.55 -13.82 6.53
CA SER A 37 8.06 -14.59 5.38
C SER A 37 7.79 -16.03 5.79
N ILE A 38 6.61 -16.55 5.46
CA ILE A 38 6.22 -17.94 5.71
C ILE A 38 6.24 -18.72 4.39
N VAL A 39 6.76 -19.93 4.43
CA VAL A 39 6.79 -20.89 3.32
C VAL A 39 6.33 -22.24 3.82
N ASP A 40 5.14 -22.65 3.39
CA ASP A 40 4.58 -23.99 3.62
C ASP A 40 4.57 -24.81 2.31
N PRO A 41 4.20 -26.09 2.33
CA PRO A 41 4.13 -26.92 1.13
C PRO A 41 3.19 -26.39 0.03
N VAL A 42 2.10 -25.71 0.38
CA VAL A 42 1.15 -25.09 -0.55
C VAL A 42 1.74 -23.82 -1.18
N ILE A 43 2.34 -22.94 -0.38
CA ILE A 43 3.08 -21.76 -0.86
C ILE A 43 4.21 -22.19 -1.79
N THR A 44 4.98 -23.20 -1.38
CA THR A 44 6.06 -23.78 -2.19
C THR A 44 5.52 -24.34 -3.50
N GLY A 45 4.41 -25.09 -3.45
CA GLY A 45 3.76 -25.65 -4.64
C GLY A 45 3.27 -24.57 -5.62
N ARG A 46 2.72 -23.47 -5.10
CA ARG A 46 2.29 -22.32 -5.91
C ARG A 46 3.47 -21.57 -6.52
N GLN A 47 4.54 -21.34 -5.73
CA GLN A 47 5.78 -20.71 -6.21
C GLN A 47 6.44 -21.54 -7.31
N ARG A 48 6.48 -22.88 -7.17
CA ARG A 48 7.00 -23.77 -8.23
C ARG A 48 6.18 -23.71 -9.52
N ARG A 49 4.85 -23.60 -9.43
CA ARG A 49 4.00 -23.40 -10.61
C ARG A 49 4.24 -22.05 -11.27
N GLN A 50 4.47 -20.99 -10.49
CA GLN A 50 4.78 -19.66 -11.00
C GLN A 50 6.19 -19.59 -11.61
N SER A 51 7.19 -20.23 -11.01
CA SER A 51 8.56 -20.28 -11.54
C SER A 51 8.63 -21.05 -12.85
N ASN A 52 7.87 -22.15 -12.99
CA ASN A 52 7.82 -22.91 -14.25
C ASN A 52 7.20 -22.12 -15.42
N LEU A 53 6.44 -21.05 -15.14
CA LEU A 53 5.90 -20.14 -16.15
C LEU A 53 6.88 -19.02 -16.53
N SER A 54 8.01 -18.88 -15.83
CA SER A 54 8.95 -17.76 -15.97
C SER A 54 10.37 -18.16 -16.39
N LEU A 55 10.61 -19.43 -16.74
CA LEU A 55 11.94 -19.97 -17.08
C LEU A 55 12.43 -19.73 -18.54
N ASP A 56 11.74 -18.92 -19.35
CA ASP A 56 12.13 -18.69 -20.76
C ASP A 56 13.10 -17.52 -21.01
N ASN A 57 13.66 -16.83 -20.01
CA ASN A 57 14.61 -15.74 -20.29
C ASN A 57 15.81 -15.63 -19.31
N HIS A 58 16.96 -16.07 -19.82
CA HIS A 58 18.33 -15.52 -19.61
C HIS A 58 19.09 -15.84 -18.30
N PRO A 59 20.44 -15.72 -18.28
CA PRO A 59 21.37 -16.78 -17.90
C PRO A 59 22.06 -16.50 -16.57
N THR A 60 22.55 -17.58 -15.96
CA THR A 60 23.20 -17.55 -14.64
C THR A 60 24.68 -17.24 -14.75
N ASP A 61 25.13 -16.21 -14.03
CA ASP A 61 26.52 -16.12 -13.58
C ASP A 61 26.61 -16.43 -12.08
N LYS A 62 27.59 -17.29 -11.77
CA LYS A 62 27.92 -17.80 -10.45
C LYS A 62 29.09 -16.99 -9.91
N GLU A 63 29.01 -16.51 -8.68
CA GLU A 63 30.20 -16.41 -7.84
C GLU A 63 29.90 -16.88 -6.42
N GLU A 64 30.77 -17.78 -5.96
CA GLU A 64 30.82 -18.32 -4.60
C GLU A 64 31.41 -17.30 -3.63
N VAL A 65 30.94 -17.31 -2.38
CA VAL A 65 31.82 -17.03 -1.23
C VAL A 65 31.50 -17.98 -0.08
N ALA A 66 32.48 -18.82 0.22
CA ALA A 66 32.57 -19.63 1.43
C ALA A 66 33.09 -18.79 2.60
N MET A 67 32.64 -19.10 3.83
CA MET A 67 33.48 -19.54 4.95
C MET A 67 32.84 -19.27 6.32
N VAL A 68 32.52 -20.38 6.98
CA VAL A 68 31.98 -20.57 8.32
C VAL A 68 33.08 -20.46 9.38
N ARG A 69 32.78 -19.91 10.57
CA ARG A 69 33.11 -20.45 11.93
C ARG A 69 32.81 -19.40 13.03
N THR A 70 31.75 -19.56 13.82
CA THR A 70 31.67 -20.22 15.17
C THR A 70 32.36 -19.44 16.30
N VAL A 71 31.57 -18.83 17.20
CA VAL A 71 31.84 -18.78 18.66
C VAL A 71 30.51 -18.86 19.43
N LEU A 72 30.43 -19.83 20.34
CA LEU A 72 29.30 -20.17 21.20
C LEU A 72 29.12 -19.22 22.41
N LEU A 73 27.84 -19.02 22.76
CA LEU A 73 27.20 -18.93 24.08
C LEU A 73 28.06 -18.69 25.35
N ALA A 74 27.66 -17.70 26.15
CA ALA A 74 27.42 -17.86 27.60
C ALA A 74 26.50 -16.76 28.19
N LEU A 75 25.41 -17.23 28.81
CA LEU A 75 24.61 -16.71 29.94
C LEU A 75 24.80 -15.25 30.41
N SER A 76 23.69 -14.54 30.67
CA SER A 76 23.24 -14.37 32.06
C SER A 76 21.84 -13.73 32.15
N ALA A 77 21.06 -14.25 33.08
CA ALA A 77 19.76 -13.77 33.49
C ALA A 77 19.85 -12.39 34.13
N CYS A 78 19.08 -11.43 33.61
CA CYS A 78 18.71 -10.22 34.33
C CYS A 78 17.19 -10.12 34.33
N VAL A 79 16.63 -10.38 35.52
CA VAL A 79 15.28 -10.07 35.92
C VAL A 79 15.02 -8.58 35.65
N PHE A 80 14.06 -8.29 34.78
CA PHE A 80 13.40 -6.99 34.77
C PHE A 80 11.91 -7.19 34.98
N LEU A 81 11.42 -6.65 36.10
CA LEU A 81 10.02 -6.42 36.40
C LEU A 81 9.38 -5.66 35.24
N LEU A 82 8.55 -6.33 34.45
CA LEU A 82 7.79 -5.70 33.38
C LEU A 82 6.55 -5.04 33.99
N SER A 83 6.71 -3.79 34.43
CA SER A 83 5.57 -2.92 34.68
C SER A 83 4.77 -2.79 33.38
N ALA A 84 3.58 -3.38 33.34
CA ALA A 84 2.61 -3.15 32.27
C ALA A 84 2.10 -1.71 32.37
N GLN A 85 2.87 -0.77 31.82
CA GLN A 85 2.33 0.54 31.55
C GLN A 85 1.32 0.41 30.41
N PRO A 86 0.15 1.05 30.48
CA PRO A 86 -0.70 1.17 29.30
C PRO A 86 0.16 1.85 28.23
N LEU A 87 0.28 1.19 27.08
CA LEU A 87 0.92 1.76 25.90
C LEU A 87 0.02 2.91 25.44
N SER A 88 0.14 4.07 26.09
CA SER A 88 -0.38 5.31 25.54
C SER A 88 0.51 5.59 24.34
N ALA A 89 -0.04 5.40 23.14
CA ALA A 89 0.64 5.80 21.92
C ALA A 89 1.04 7.27 22.10
N ALA A 90 2.35 7.54 22.15
CA ALA A 90 2.85 8.89 22.15
C ALA A 90 2.19 9.65 20.98
N PRO A 91 1.83 10.93 21.14
CA PRO A 91 1.29 11.71 20.03
C PRO A 91 2.30 11.61 18.88
N GLN A 92 1.93 10.88 17.83
CA GLN A 92 2.81 10.76 16.68
C GLN A 92 2.91 12.18 16.08
N PRO A 93 4.12 12.71 15.86
CA PRO A 93 4.29 13.93 15.07
C PRO A 93 3.47 13.77 13.79
N ASP A 94 2.72 14.80 13.38
CA ASP A 94 1.90 14.77 12.17
C ASP A 94 2.76 14.30 10.99
N PRO A 95 2.62 13.05 10.52
CA PRO A 95 3.72 12.39 9.85
C PRO A 95 3.85 12.80 8.37
N GLY A 96 3.18 13.89 7.95
CA GLY A 96 3.13 14.37 6.58
C GLY A 96 1.72 14.42 5.98
N PHE A 97 0.67 14.20 6.79
CA PHE A 97 -0.73 14.30 6.35
C PHE A 97 -1.32 15.70 6.45
N ALA A 98 -0.56 16.69 6.94
CA ALA A 98 -0.99 18.09 7.07
C ALA A 98 -1.86 18.58 5.90
N PRO A 99 -1.47 18.42 4.60
CA PRO A 99 -2.29 18.88 3.49
C PRO A 99 -3.62 18.13 3.31
N LEU A 100 -3.71 16.87 3.75
CA LEU A 100 -4.87 16.01 3.54
C LEU A 100 -5.84 15.99 4.73
N LYS A 101 -5.41 16.40 5.93
CA LYS A 101 -6.25 16.42 7.14
C LYS A 101 -7.55 17.20 6.92
N PHE A 102 -7.46 18.28 6.17
CA PHE A 102 -8.58 19.12 5.80
C PHE A 102 -9.71 18.37 5.07
N LEU A 103 -9.38 17.31 4.32
CA LEU A 103 -10.35 16.54 3.55
C LEU A 103 -11.27 15.67 4.41
N VAL A 104 -10.92 15.40 5.68
CA VAL A 104 -11.71 14.51 6.54
C VAL A 104 -13.17 14.99 6.60
N GLY A 105 -14.10 14.06 6.37
CA GLY A 105 -15.53 14.33 6.29
C GLY A 105 -16.15 13.98 4.94
N LYS A 106 -17.40 14.43 4.76
CA LYS A 106 -18.22 14.16 3.59
C LYS A 106 -18.23 15.36 2.65
N TRP A 107 -18.19 15.06 1.36
CA TRP A 107 -18.17 16.01 0.27
C TRP A 107 -19.16 15.61 -0.79
N ARG A 108 -19.80 16.61 -1.39
CA ARG A 108 -20.65 16.47 -2.57
C ARG A 108 -20.00 17.21 -3.73
N GLY A 109 -20.25 16.77 -4.94
CA GLY A 109 -19.58 17.35 -6.09
C GLY A 109 -20.20 16.98 -7.41
N THR A 110 -19.51 17.40 -8.47
CA THR A 110 -19.82 17.03 -9.85
C THR A 110 -18.61 16.38 -10.51
N ASP A 111 -18.86 15.30 -11.25
CA ASP A 111 -17.88 14.67 -12.12
C ASP A 111 -17.64 15.50 -13.40
N PRO A 112 -16.69 15.11 -14.27
CA PRO A 112 -16.37 15.83 -15.51
C PRO A 112 -17.57 15.96 -16.47
N GLU A 113 -18.54 15.05 -16.37
CA GLU A 113 -19.77 15.02 -17.15
C GLU A 113 -20.94 15.76 -16.45
N GLY A 114 -20.66 16.44 -15.32
CA GLY A 114 -21.63 17.22 -14.55
C GLY A 114 -22.60 16.38 -13.72
N GLN A 115 -22.38 15.07 -13.57
CA GLN A 115 -23.21 14.22 -12.74
C GLN A 115 -22.81 14.31 -11.26
N PRO A 116 -23.76 14.14 -10.33
CA PRO A 116 -23.46 14.12 -8.91
C PRO A 116 -22.47 13.01 -8.53
N ILE A 117 -21.52 13.36 -7.68
CA ILE A 117 -20.53 12.45 -7.08
C ILE A 117 -20.35 12.83 -5.61
N THR A 118 -20.05 11.85 -4.76
CA THR A 118 -19.67 12.12 -3.36
C THR A 118 -18.30 11.57 -3.05
N ALA A 119 -17.57 12.26 -2.17
CA ALA A 119 -16.33 11.77 -1.61
C ALA A 119 -16.44 11.74 -0.08
N PHE A 120 -15.91 10.69 0.53
CA PHE A 120 -15.84 10.57 1.98
C PHE A 120 -14.42 10.22 2.40
N TYR A 121 -13.83 11.03 3.26
CA TYR A 121 -12.50 10.82 3.79
C TYR A 121 -12.55 10.51 5.28
N ARG A 122 -11.84 9.48 5.69
CA ARG A 122 -11.66 9.13 7.10
C ARG A 122 -10.27 8.56 7.36
N PHE A 123 -9.73 8.85 8.54
CA PHE A 123 -8.58 8.10 9.02
C PHE A 123 -8.97 6.65 9.32
N THR A 124 -8.06 5.74 8.99
CA THR A 124 -8.14 4.30 9.24
C THR A 124 -6.82 3.83 9.83
N SER A 125 -6.74 2.56 10.25
CA SER A 125 -5.50 1.94 10.74
C SER A 125 -4.82 2.69 11.89
N GLY A 126 -5.60 3.25 12.83
CA GLY A 126 -5.04 4.03 13.94
C GLY A 126 -4.48 5.40 13.50
N ALA A 127 -5.06 6.00 12.47
CA ALA A 127 -4.64 7.28 11.88
C ALA A 127 -3.28 7.28 11.16
N THR A 128 -2.78 6.10 10.78
CA THR A 128 -1.61 5.96 9.90
C THR A 128 -1.98 5.94 8.42
N SER A 129 -3.28 5.95 8.09
CA SER A 129 -3.77 5.98 6.71
C SER A 129 -5.05 6.81 6.61
N LEU A 130 -5.20 7.52 5.51
CA LEU A 130 -6.45 8.21 5.14
C LEU A 130 -7.11 7.41 4.03
N THR A 131 -8.40 7.11 4.15
CA THR A 131 -9.17 6.41 3.12
C THR A 131 -10.17 7.37 2.53
N GLU A 132 -10.14 7.51 1.21
CA GLU A 132 -11.16 8.14 0.39
C GLU A 132 -12.07 7.06 -0.19
N THR A 133 -13.38 7.26 -0.08
CA THR A 133 -14.37 6.56 -0.89
C THR A 133 -15.01 7.57 -1.82
N LEU A 134 -14.79 7.38 -3.12
CA LEU A 134 -15.38 8.19 -4.18
C LEU A 134 -16.55 7.42 -4.80
N SER A 135 -17.75 7.99 -4.76
CA SER A 135 -19.00 7.33 -5.16
C SER A 135 -19.68 8.09 -6.29
N PRO A 136 -19.36 7.77 -7.57
CA PRO A 136 -20.07 8.31 -8.72
C PRO A 136 -21.51 7.77 -8.78
N LYS A 137 -22.42 8.53 -9.39
CA LYS A 137 -23.83 8.11 -9.53
C LYS A 137 -24.01 6.88 -10.43
N LYS A 138 -23.17 6.71 -11.45
CA LYS A 138 -23.38 5.74 -12.55
C LYS A 138 -22.40 4.57 -12.55
N SER A 139 -21.47 4.50 -11.61
CA SER A 139 -20.45 3.45 -11.54
C SER A 139 -20.18 3.03 -10.10
N PRO A 140 -19.57 1.84 -9.87
CA PRO A 140 -19.20 1.41 -8.53
C PRO A 140 -18.28 2.42 -7.83
N ALA A 141 -18.40 2.47 -6.51
CA ALA A 141 -17.50 3.30 -5.70
C ALA A 141 -16.05 2.84 -5.87
N MET A 142 -15.15 3.81 -5.93
CA MET A 142 -13.71 3.60 -5.94
C MET A 142 -13.14 3.98 -4.58
N THR A 143 -12.01 3.37 -4.23
CA THR A 143 -11.33 3.63 -2.96
C THR A 143 -9.91 4.10 -3.23
N THR A 144 -9.47 5.14 -2.53
CA THR A 144 -8.05 5.54 -2.53
C THR A 144 -7.55 5.50 -1.10
N ILE A 145 -6.38 4.91 -0.89
CA ILE A 145 -5.73 4.88 0.42
C ILE A 145 -4.46 5.71 0.35
N TYR A 146 -4.38 6.72 1.20
CA TYR A 146 -3.22 7.59 1.37
C TYR A 146 -2.44 7.15 2.61
N HIS A 147 -1.12 7.09 2.50
CA HIS A 147 -0.21 6.58 3.50
C HIS A 147 1.19 7.15 3.29
N LEU A 148 2.06 6.95 4.26
CA LEU A 148 3.46 7.35 4.17
C LEU A 148 4.34 6.14 3.91
N ASP A 149 5.31 6.32 3.02
CA ASP A 149 6.43 5.42 2.81
C ASP A 149 7.72 6.20 3.06
N GLY A 150 8.28 6.05 4.28
CA GLY A 150 9.35 6.91 4.76
C GLY A 150 8.93 8.39 4.77
N ALA A 151 9.62 9.21 3.98
CA ALA A 151 9.31 10.64 3.83
C ALA A 151 8.30 10.94 2.72
N TYR A 152 7.84 9.94 1.96
CA TYR A 152 6.96 10.15 0.81
C TYR A 152 5.50 9.98 1.20
N LEU A 153 4.69 11.01 0.95
CA LEU A 153 3.23 10.88 0.94
C LEU A 153 2.80 10.17 -0.35
N MET A 154 2.17 9.01 -0.17
CA MET A 154 1.78 8.11 -1.25
C MET A 154 0.30 7.82 -1.23
N LEU A 155 -0.25 7.45 -2.38
CA LEU A 155 -1.56 6.88 -2.50
C LEU A 155 -1.57 5.62 -3.36
N THR A 156 -2.52 4.74 -3.07
CA THR A 156 -2.92 3.62 -3.94
C THR A 156 -4.39 3.80 -4.27
N HIS A 157 -4.71 3.89 -5.56
CA HIS A 157 -6.08 4.04 -6.05
C HIS A 157 -6.61 2.69 -6.53
N TYR A 158 -7.71 2.22 -5.98
CA TYR A 158 -8.41 1.01 -6.40
C TYR A 158 -9.48 1.39 -7.43
N CYS A 159 -9.11 1.30 -8.71
CA CYS A 159 -9.93 1.74 -9.82
C CYS A 159 -11.02 0.72 -10.17
N SER A 160 -12.16 1.21 -10.69
CA SER A 160 -13.20 0.38 -11.29
C SER A 160 -12.76 -0.36 -12.57
N LEU A 161 -11.63 0.05 -13.16
CA LEU A 161 -10.96 -0.64 -14.28
C LEU A 161 -10.16 -1.86 -13.84
N ASN A 162 -10.26 -2.26 -12.56
CA ASN A 162 -9.58 -3.41 -11.99
C ASN A 162 -8.04 -3.28 -11.93
N ASN A 163 -7.47 -2.08 -12.04
CA ASN A 163 -6.05 -1.82 -11.80
C ASN A 163 -5.85 -1.03 -10.49
N GLN A 164 -4.61 -1.01 -9.98
CA GLN A 164 -4.28 -0.27 -8.77
C GLN A 164 -3.08 0.66 -8.97
N PRO A 165 -3.27 1.85 -9.57
CA PRO A 165 -2.23 2.85 -9.69
C PRO A 165 -1.75 3.33 -8.32
N ARG A 166 -0.43 3.36 -8.18
CA ARG A 166 0.27 3.96 -7.04
C ARG A 166 0.90 5.26 -7.50
N MET A 167 0.74 6.29 -6.67
CA MET A 167 1.28 7.62 -6.94
C MET A 167 1.91 8.18 -5.69
N ARG A 168 2.82 9.15 -5.85
CA ARG A 168 3.48 9.82 -4.73
C ARG A 168 3.63 11.31 -4.97
N VAL A 169 3.73 12.05 -3.88
CA VAL A 169 4.12 13.46 -3.89
C VAL A 169 5.64 13.54 -4.08
N ASN A 170 6.07 14.27 -5.10
CA ASN A 170 7.49 14.54 -5.33
C ASN A 170 7.99 15.72 -4.50
N GLU A 171 7.20 16.80 -4.45
CA GLU A 171 7.48 18.01 -3.68
C GLU A 171 6.18 18.59 -3.13
N TYR A 172 6.23 19.14 -1.91
CA TYR A 172 5.15 19.90 -1.30
C TYR A 172 5.71 20.84 -0.23
N LYS A 173 5.23 22.08 -0.18
CA LYS A 173 5.54 23.05 0.85
C LYS A 173 4.28 23.42 1.61
N GLU A 174 4.43 23.67 2.91
CA GLU A 174 3.33 24.17 3.72
C GLU A 174 2.80 25.50 3.14
N GLY A 175 1.48 25.59 2.97
CA GLY A 175 0.81 26.72 2.32
C GLY A 175 0.59 26.57 0.82
N ASP A 176 1.15 25.54 0.16
CA ASP A 176 0.83 25.25 -1.23
C ASP A 176 -0.66 24.94 -1.38
N LYS A 177 -1.29 25.57 -2.37
CA LYS A 177 -2.69 25.33 -2.73
C LYS A 177 -2.89 24.10 -3.58
N GLU A 178 -1.80 23.49 -4.04
CA GLU A 178 -1.84 22.29 -4.87
C GLU A 178 -1.02 21.17 -4.24
N LEU A 179 -1.55 19.97 -4.32
CA LEU A 179 -0.86 18.74 -3.95
C LEU A 179 -0.94 17.75 -5.11
N ALA A 180 0.19 17.53 -5.77
CA ALA A 180 0.30 16.65 -6.91
C ALA A 180 0.83 15.27 -6.50
N PHE A 181 0.10 14.23 -6.90
CA PHE A 181 0.53 12.84 -6.82
C PHE A 181 0.85 12.34 -8.23
N ASP A 182 2.12 12.10 -8.49
CA ASP A 182 2.61 11.61 -9.78
C ASP A 182 2.72 10.07 -9.77
N PHE A 183 2.46 9.45 -10.92
CA PHE A 183 2.54 7.99 -11.09
C PHE A 183 3.88 7.43 -10.66
N LEU A 184 3.82 6.30 -9.96
CA LEU A 184 4.96 5.47 -9.65
C LEU A 184 4.90 4.17 -10.47
N ASP A 185 3.83 3.41 -10.30
CA ASP A 185 3.52 2.18 -11.03
C ASP A 185 2.05 1.78 -10.83
N ALA A 186 1.63 0.63 -11.38
CA ALA A 186 0.33 0.06 -11.12
C ALA A 186 0.36 -1.46 -11.17
N THR A 187 -0.48 -2.10 -10.36
CA THR A 187 -0.77 -3.53 -10.49
C THR A 187 -1.96 -3.79 -11.40
N ASN A 188 -1.99 -5.00 -11.98
CA ASN A 188 -3.01 -5.46 -12.92
C ASN A 188 -3.15 -4.59 -14.19
N LEU A 189 -2.04 -4.06 -14.70
CA LEU A 189 -1.90 -3.58 -16.07
C LEU A 189 -1.22 -4.66 -16.92
N LYS A 190 -1.76 -4.95 -18.11
CA LYS A 190 -1.12 -5.88 -19.05
C LYS A 190 -0.04 -5.16 -19.84
N ASN A 191 -0.29 -3.91 -20.21
CA ASN A 191 0.65 -3.03 -20.89
C ASN A 191 0.72 -1.68 -20.16
N PRO A 192 1.86 -0.97 -20.21
CA PRO A 192 1.97 0.39 -19.66
C PRO A 192 0.99 1.40 -20.26
N SER A 193 0.50 1.17 -21.48
CA SER A 193 -0.47 2.05 -22.16
C SER A 193 -1.94 1.70 -21.88
N ASP A 194 -2.21 0.62 -21.14
CA ASP A 194 -3.57 0.24 -20.76
C ASP A 194 -4.22 1.37 -19.96
N PRO A 195 -5.55 1.57 -20.02
CA PRO A 195 -6.19 2.73 -19.42
C PRO A 195 -6.02 2.77 -17.89
N HIS A 196 -5.42 3.84 -17.36
CA HIS A 196 -5.21 4.00 -15.93
C HIS A 196 -5.06 5.47 -15.52
N MET A 197 -5.16 5.71 -14.23
CA MET A 197 -4.95 7.02 -13.63
C MET A 197 -3.44 7.25 -13.45
N HIS A 198 -2.92 8.28 -14.10
CA HIS A 198 -1.49 8.58 -14.17
C HIS A 198 -1.08 9.75 -13.25
N LYS A 199 -2.04 10.61 -12.86
CA LYS A 199 -1.78 11.69 -11.90
C LYS A 199 -3.07 12.12 -11.23
N VAL A 200 -2.98 12.62 -9.99
CA VAL A 200 -4.01 13.49 -9.41
C VAL A 200 -3.38 14.74 -8.84
N VAL A 201 -3.99 15.87 -9.15
CA VAL A 201 -3.72 17.14 -8.50
C VAL A 201 -4.92 17.52 -7.68
N PHE A 202 -4.71 17.73 -6.38
CA PHE A 202 -5.66 18.40 -5.51
C PHE A 202 -5.40 19.89 -5.58
N THR A 203 -6.43 20.69 -5.83
CA THR A 203 -6.39 22.15 -5.71
C THR A 203 -7.33 22.58 -4.60
N PHE A 204 -6.77 23.14 -3.53
CA PHE A 204 -7.50 23.61 -2.36
C PHE A 204 -7.89 25.08 -2.55
N HIS A 205 -9.18 25.37 -2.59
CA HIS A 205 -9.68 26.73 -2.80
C HIS A 205 -9.92 27.46 -1.48
N ASP A 206 -10.62 26.79 -0.56
CA ASP A 206 -10.95 27.27 0.78
C ASP A 206 -11.34 26.10 1.70
N ASN A 207 -11.92 26.41 2.88
CA ASN A 207 -12.27 25.41 3.89
C ASN A 207 -13.48 24.51 3.56
N ASP A 208 -14.20 24.83 2.49
CA ASP A 208 -15.40 24.12 2.07
C ASP A 208 -15.37 23.74 0.58
N HIS A 209 -14.30 24.04 -0.15
CA HIS A 209 -14.18 23.74 -1.58
C HIS A 209 -12.79 23.25 -1.99
N TYR A 210 -12.74 22.17 -2.77
CA TYR A 210 -11.53 21.72 -3.45
C TYR A 210 -11.85 21.06 -4.81
N THR A 211 -10.84 20.95 -5.65
CA THR A 211 -10.91 20.25 -6.94
C THR A 211 -9.93 19.09 -6.95
N GLN A 212 -10.30 17.99 -7.60
CA GLN A 212 -9.35 16.98 -8.06
C GLN A 212 -9.27 17.00 -9.59
N THR A 213 -8.06 17.09 -10.13
CA THR A 213 -7.81 16.90 -11.56
C THR A 213 -7.06 15.59 -11.75
N TRP A 214 -7.74 14.59 -12.31
CA TRP A 214 -7.17 13.29 -12.60
C TRP A 214 -6.66 13.27 -14.03
N MET A 215 -5.40 12.91 -14.25
CA MET A 215 -4.87 12.66 -15.60
C MET A 215 -5.12 11.20 -15.94
N PHE A 216 -6.09 10.95 -16.81
CA PHE A 216 -6.38 9.62 -17.31
C PHE A 216 -5.51 9.34 -18.54
N SER A 217 -4.66 8.31 -18.46
CA SER A 217 -3.81 7.89 -19.57
C SER A 217 -4.44 6.70 -20.29
N LYS A 218 -4.46 6.75 -21.62
CA LYS A 218 -4.87 5.65 -22.50
C LYS A 218 -4.14 5.76 -23.83
N ASP A 219 -3.51 4.69 -24.28
CA ASP A 219 -2.80 4.64 -25.58
C ASP A 219 -1.77 5.78 -25.74
N GLY A 220 -1.09 6.14 -24.64
CA GLY A 220 -0.12 7.24 -24.59
C GLY A 220 -0.72 8.65 -24.64
N THR A 221 -2.05 8.78 -24.67
CA THR A 221 -2.76 10.06 -24.61
C THR A 221 -3.27 10.31 -23.21
N GLU A 222 -3.02 11.50 -22.67
CA GLU A 222 -3.52 11.93 -21.38
C GLU A 222 -4.71 12.88 -21.53
N THR A 223 -5.78 12.61 -20.78
CA THR A 223 -6.97 13.46 -20.74
C THR A 223 -7.28 13.88 -19.30
N PRO A 224 -7.38 15.19 -19.02
CA PRO A 224 -7.74 15.67 -17.69
C PRO A 224 -9.22 15.38 -17.39
N LYS A 225 -9.49 14.93 -16.17
CA LYS A 225 -10.83 14.69 -15.62
C LYS A 225 -10.97 15.50 -14.33
N VAL A 226 -11.80 16.53 -14.36
CA VAL A 226 -11.94 17.50 -13.28
C VAL A 226 -13.17 17.19 -12.43
N PHE A 227 -12.96 16.96 -11.14
CA PHE A 227 -13.99 16.76 -10.13
C PHE A 227 -13.99 17.95 -9.18
N LYS A 228 -15.16 18.53 -8.93
CA LYS A 228 -15.32 19.70 -8.04
C LYS A 228 -16.12 19.30 -6.83
N PHE A 229 -15.65 19.65 -5.64
CA PHE A 229 -16.27 19.26 -4.39
C PHE A 229 -16.56 20.45 -3.48
N GLU A 230 -17.69 20.36 -2.79
CA GLU A 230 -18.14 21.23 -1.71
C GLU A 230 -18.40 20.38 -0.46
N ARG A 231 -18.03 20.91 0.72
CA ARG A 231 -18.24 20.25 1.99
C ARG A 231 -19.73 20.09 2.28
N VAL A 232 -20.13 18.91 2.75
CA VAL A 232 -21.48 18.71 3.27
C VAL A 232 -21.54 19.30 4.69
N LYS A 233 -22.40 20.31 4.87
CA LYS A 233 -22.68 20.95 6.16
C LYS A 233 -23.49 20.06 7.10
#